data_AF-A0A3D5N520-F1
#
_entry.id   AF-A0A3D5N520-F1
#
_cell.length_a   1.000
_cell.length_b   1.000
_cell.length_c   1.000
_cell.angle_alpha   90.00
_cell.angle_beta   90.00
_cell.angle_gamma   90.00
#
_symmetry.space_group_name_H-M   'P 1'
#
loop_
_entity.id
_entity.type
_entity.pdbx_description
1 polymer ?
#
loop_
_entity_poly.entity_id
_entity_poly.type
_entity_poly.pdbx_seq_one_letter_code
_entity_poly.pdbx_strand_id
1 'polypeptide(L)' 'MGPFPHDAPRATITDKNPAGTDGFEFVEFAHEDAATLEALFTRMGYVPVAKHKT' A
#
# COMPACT_ATOMS: atom_id res chain seq x y z
N MET A 1 1.04 21.95 -6.70
CA MET A 1 -0.14 21.23 -7.23
C MET A 1 -0.46 21.77 -8.62
N GLY A 2 0.28 21.32 -9.64
CA GLY A 2 -0.02 21.61 -11.05
C GLY A 2 -1.10 20.66 -11.59
N PRO A 3 -1.67 20.89 -12.78
CA PRO A 3 -2.82 20.15 -13.27
C PRO A 3 -2.40 18.73 -13.64
N PHE A 4 -2.70 17.79 -12.74
CA PHE A 4 -2.58 16.36 -12.99
C PHE A 4 -3.66 15.95 -13.99
N PRO A 5 -3.41 15.07 -14.98
CA PRO A 5 -4.41 14.75 -15.98
C PRO A 5 -5.63 14.12 -15.30
N HIS A 6 -6.76 14.82 -15.34
CA HIS A 6 -8.03 14.34 -14.77
C HIS A 6 -8.65 13.20 -15.58
N ASP A 7 -8.05 12.86 -16.73
CA ASP A 7 -8.58 11.91 -17.71
C ASP A 7 -7.88 10.55 -17.63
N ALA A 8 -6.93 10.36 -16.70
CA ALA A 8 -6.29 9.07 -16.48
C ALA A 8 -7.36 8.04 -16.04
N PRO A 9 -7.38 6.82 -16.62
CA PRO A 9 -8.26 5.77 -16.15
C PRO A 9 -7.98 5.49 -14.67
N ARG A 10 -9.03 5.36 -13.86
CA ARG A 10 -8.87 4.98 -12.46
C ARG A 10 -8.14 3.65 -12.37
N ALA A 11 -7.21 3.55 -11.42
CA ALA A 11 -6.62 2.28 -11.07
C ALA A 11 -7.71 1.25 -10.71
N THR A 12 -7.49 0.01 -11.14
CA THR A 12 -8.44 -1.10 -10.94
C THR A 12 -7.91 -2.04 -9.88
N ILE A 13 -8.81 -2.54 -9.03
CA ILE A 13 -8.48 -3.61 -8.07
C ILE A 13 -8.35 -4.90 -8.88
N THR A 14 -7.19 -5.54 -8.77
CA THR A 14 -6.88 -6.82 -9.42
C THR A 14 -6.08 -7.69 -8.46
N ASP A 15 -5.95 -8.98 -8.74
CA ASP A 15 -5.11 -9.89 -7.92
C ASP A 15 -3.65 -9.41 -7.80
N LYS A 16 -3.15 -8.66 -8.79
CA LYS A 16 -1.79 -8.09 -8.80
C LYS A 16 -1.70 -6.68 -8.21
N ASN A 17 -2.84 -5.99 -8.08
CA ASN A 17 -2.95 -4.65 -7.48
C ASN A 17 -4.17 -4.62 -6.55
N PRO A 18 -4.11 -5.30 -5.39
CA PRO A 18 -5.26 -5.44 -4.50
C PRO A 18 -5.68 -4.11 -3.87
N ALA A 19 -4.76 -3.15 -3.80
CA ALA A 19 -5.02 -1.82 -3.25
C ALA A 19 -5.45 -0.79 -4.32
N GLY A 20 -5.45 -1.15 -5.61
CA GLY A 20 -5.79 -0.23 -6.70
C GLY A 20 -4.91 1.02 -6.70
N THR A 21 -3.60 0.87 -6.47
CA THR A 21 -2.69 2.01 -6.45
C THR A 21 -2.53 2.63 -7.83
N ASP A 22 -2.59 3.96 -7.89
CA ASP A 22 -2.49 4.76 -9.12
C ASP A 22 -1.03 5.09 -9.42
N GLY A 23 -0.27 4.09 -9.87
CA GLY A 23 1.15 4.24 -10.25
C GLY A 23 2.16 4.22 -9.10
N PHE A 24 1.73 4.02 -7.85
CA PHE A 24 2.62 3.77 -6.71
C PHE A 24 2.75 2.27 -6.47
N GLU A 25 3.98 1.75 -6.46
CA GLU A 25 4.22 0.32 -6.25
C GLU A 25 4.01 -0.09 -4.78
N PHE A 26 4.33 0.79 -3.83
CA PHE A 26 4.09 0.59 -2.41
C PHE A 26 4.04 1.94 -1.67
N VAL A 27 3.50 1.90 -0.45
CA VAL A 27 3.61 2.99 0.53
C VAL A 27 4.33 2.41 1.74
N GLU A 28 5.39 3.07 2.18
CA GLU A 28 6.14 2.68 3.36
C GLU A 28 5.66 3.45 4.59
N PHE A 29 5.54 2.74 5.71
CA PHE A 29 5.14 3.30 7.00
C PHE A 29 6.26 3.02 8.01
N ALA A 30 6.64 4.06 8.76
CA ALA A 30 7.63 3.96 9.82
C ALA A 30 6.99 4.28 11.17
N HIS A 31 7.32 3.49 12.17
CA HIS A 31 6.92 3.69 13.56
C HIS A 31 8.06 3.20 14.46
N GLU A 32 8.26 3.85 15.61
CA GLU A 32 9.31 3.46 16.56
C GLU A 32 9.11 2.03 17.07
N ASP A 33 7.85 1.65 17.26
CA ASP A 33 7.42 0.28 17.55
C ASP A 33 6.77 -0.36 16.32
N ALA A 34 7.49 -1.24 15.62
CA ALA A 34 6.99 -1.94 14.45
C ALA A 34 5.73 -2.80 14.73
N ALA A 35 5.58 -3.32 15.96
CA ALA A 35 4.45 -4.19 16.31
C ALA A 35 3.11 -3.44 16.25
N THR A 36 3.13 -2.13 16.52
CA THR A 36 1.95 -1.27 16.39
C THR A 36 1.42 -1.24 14.95
N LEU A 37 2.31 -1.13 13.96
CA LEU A 37 1.91 -1.16 12.54
C LEU A 37 1.43 -2.55 12.12
N GLU A 38 2.11 -3.61 12.55
CA GLU A 38 1.72 -4.99 12.25
C GLU A 38 0.29 -5.30 12.76
N ALA A 39 -0.03 -4.88 13.99
CA ALA A 39 -1.36 -5.05 14.56
C ALA A 39 -2.44 -4.28 13.78
N LEU A 40 -2.14 -3.07 13.31
CA LEU A 40 -3.05 -2.26 12.50
C LEU A 40 -3.32 -2.92 11.14
N PHE A 41 -2.27 -3.30 10.41
CA PHE A 41 -2.40 -3.91 9.08
C PHE A 41 -3.14 -5.24 9.14
N THR A 42 -2.92 -6.04 10.19
CA THR A 42 -3.68 -7.27 10.42
C THR A 42 -5.18 -7.01 10.56
N ARG A 43 -5.58 -5.96 11.31
CA ARG A 43 -7.00 -5.59 11.48
C ARG A 43 -7.65 -5.08 10.19
N MET A 44 -6.86 -4.49 9.29
CA MET A 44 -7.31 -4.05 7.96
C MET A 44 -7.40 -5.20 6.96
N GLY A 45 -6.95 -6.42 7.32
CA GLY A 45 -6.99 -7.59 6.45
C GLY A 45 -5.77 -7.75 5.53
N TYR A 46 -4.68 -7.02 5.77
CA TYR A 46 -3.43 -7.27 5.05
C TYR A 46 -2.78 -8.57 5.51
N VAL A 47 -2.06 -9.22 4.59
CA VAL A 47 -1.32 -10.46 4.85
C VAL A 47 0.18 -10.22 4.65
N PRO A 48 1.05 -10.83 5.47
CA PRO A 48 2.50 -10.71 5.31
C PRO A 48 2.95 -11.40 4.02
N VAL A 49 3.58 -10.65 3.11
CA VAL A 49 4.05 -11.16 1.82
C VAL A 49 5.58 -11.33 1.75
N ALA A 50 6.32 -10.59 2.58
CA ALA A 50 7.78 -10.63 2.63
C ALA A 50 8.29 -10.15 3.99
N LYS A 51 9.54 -10.51 4.33
CA LYS A 51 10.28 -10.00 5.48
C LYS A 51 11.68 -9.60 5.01
N HIS A 52 12.17 -8.45 5.46
CA HIS A 52 13.55 -8.03 5.18
C HIS A 52 14.52 -9.10 5.72
N LYS A 53 15.58 -9.40 4.96
CA LYS A 53 16.69 -10.22 5.45
C LYS A 53 17.40 -9.38 6.50
N THR A 54 17.22 -9.70 7.78
CA THR A 54 17.96 -9.08 8.89
C THR A 54 19.42 -8.87 8.55
#